data_AF-A0A2L2YF74-F1
#
_entry.id   AF-A0A2L2YF74-F1
#
_cell.length_a   1.000
_cell.length_b   1.000
_cell.length_c   1.000
_cell.angle_alpha   90.00
_cell.angle_beta   90.00
_cell.angle_gamma   90.00
#
_symmetry.space_group_name_H-M   'P 1'
#
loop_
_entity.id
_entity.type
_entity.pdbx_description
1 polymer ?
#
loop_
_entity_poly.entity_id
_entity_poly.type
_entity_poly.pdbx_seq_one_letter_code
_entity_poly.pdbx_strand_id
1 'polypeptide(L)'
;VVFRAPIRPEIVNFVHMNMAKNRRHPYAVSKEAGHQTSAESWGTGRAVARIPRVRGGGTHRSGQGAFGNMCRGGRMFAPTKTWWRWHRKINVNKRRYAVCSAISATGVPALVM
;
A
#
# COMPACT_ATOMS: atom_id res chain seq x y z
N VAL A 1 23.09 -15.93 31.71
CA VAL A 1 21.64 -16.28 31.81
C VAL A 1 20.91 -16.14 30.48
N VAL A 2 21.21 -15.13 29.64
CA VAL A 2 20.52 -14.92 28.33
C VAL A 2 20.83 -16.00 27.28
N PHE A 3 22.07 -16.50 27.21
CA PHE A 3 22.47 -17.58 26.27
C PHE A 3 21.88 -18.98 26.58
N ARG A 4 21.13 -19.12 27.67
CA ARG A 4 20.37 -20.35 27.99
C ARG A 4 18.89 -20.25 27.59
N ALA A 5 18.46 -19.10 27.06
CA ALA A 5 17.08 -18.91 26.64
C ALA A 5 16.78 -19.77 25.40
N PRO A 6 15.59 -20.37 25.29
CA PRO A 6 15.23 -21.14 24.11
C PRO A 6 15.17 -20.26 22.85
N ILE A 7 15.73 -20.77 21.76
CA ILE A 7 15.71 -20.12 20.46
C ILE A 7 14.37 -20.45 19.79
N ARG A 8 13.50 -19.45 19.64
CA ARG A 8 12.19 -19.62 18.97
C ARG A 8 12.14 -18.80 17.68
N PRO A 9 12.48 -19.39 16.52
CA PRO A 9 12.53 -18.66 15.25
C PRO A 9 11.17 -18.09 14.84
N GLU A 10 10.07 -18.77 15.16
CA GLU A 10 8.72 -18.29 14.87
C GLU A 10 8.41 -16.93 15.52
N ILE A 11 8.79 -16.76 16.79
CA ILE A 11 8.55 -15.50 17.52
C ILE A 11 9.46 -14.41 16.97
N VAL A 12 10.71 -14.73 16.68
CA VAL A 12 11.66 -13.78 16.08
C VAL A 12 11.15 -13.30 14.73
N ASN A 13 10.72 -14.20 13.84
CA ASN A 13 10.17 -13.87 12.53
C ASN A 13 8.90 -13.02 12.64
N PHE A 14 7.96 -13.40 13.51
CA PHE A 14 6.74 -12.62 13.73
C PHE A 14 7.03 -11.20 14.21
N VAL A 15 7.95 -11.04 15.18
CA VAL A 15 8.32 -9.73 15.72
C VAL A 15 9.07 -8.91 14.67
N HIS A 16 10.04 -9.50 13.98
CA HIS A 16 10.83 -8.84 12.95
C HIS A 16 9.96 -8.30 11.82
N MET A 17 9.09 -9.13 11.23
CA MET A 17 8.21 -8.73 10.13
C MET A 17 7.26 -7.59 10.51
N ASN A 18 6.74 -7.59 11.73
CA ASN A 18 5.85 -6.52 12.19
C ASN A 18 6.60 -5.26 12.61
N MET A 19 7.81 -5.39 13.16
CA MET A 19 8.64 -4.27 13.57
C MET A 19 9.18 -3.51 12.34
N ALA A 20 9.58 -4.24 11.29
CA ALA A 20 10.06 -3.65 10.03
C ALA A 20 9.00 -2.75 9.35
N LYS A 21 7.71 -3.04 9.54
CA LYS A 21 6.62 -2.20 9.00
C LYS A 21 6.58 -0.81 9.65
N ASN A 22 7.10 -0.65 10.87
CA ASN A 22 6.96 0.60 11.63
C ASN A 22 7.89 1.73 11.16
N ARG A 23 8.90 1.44 10.32
CA ARG A 23 9.81 2.45 9.73
C ARG A 23 9.31 3.00 8.38
N ARG A 24 8.21 2.48 7.85
CA ARG A 24 7.69 2.88 6.53
C ARG A 24 7.10 4.29 6.58
N HIS A 25 7.30 5.06 5.51
CA HIS A 25 6.60 6.33 5.31
C HIS A 25 5.30 6.11 4.53
N PRO A 26 4.18 6.71 4.97
CA PRO A 26 2.92 6.68 4.21
C PRO A 26 3.09 7.32 2.83
N TYR A 27 2.46 6.72 1.83
CA TYR A 27 2.37 7.28 0.48
C TYR A 27 0.92 7.24 -0.02
N ALA A 28 0.57 8.18 -0.89
CA ALA A 28 -0.75 8.26 -1.51
C ALA A 28 -0.69 9.01 -2.84
N VAL A 29 -1.60 8.67 -3.75
CA VAL A 29 -1.86 9.48 -4.95
C VAL A 29 -2.70 10.71 -4.58
N SER A 30 -2.57 11.79 -5.36
CA SER A 30 -3.37 13.01 -5.15
C SER A 30 -4.87 12.69 -5.17
N LYS A 31 -5.62 13.32 -4.26
CA LYS A 31 -7.07 13.11 -4.10
C LYS A 31 -7.84 13.46 -5.38
N GLU A 32 -7.36 14.45 -6.13
CA GLU A 32 -8.02 15.00 -7.32
C GLU A 32 -7.49 14.41 -8.64
N ALA A 33 -6.45 13.57 -8.59
CA ALA A 33 -5.89 12.96 -9.78
C ALA A 33 -6.95 12.20 -10.58
N GLY A 34 -7.01 12.48 -11.88
CA GLY A 34 -7.96 11.90 -12.83
C GLY A 34 -9.36 12.51 -12.81
N HIS A 35 -9.62 13.51 -11.94
CA HIS A 35 -10.94 14.15 -11.75
C HIS A 35 -11.00 15.65 -12.07
N GLN A 36 -9.93 16.24 -12.61
CA GLN A 36 -9.83 17.67 -12.91
C GLN A 36 -10.44 18.06 -14.29
N THR A 37 -11.42 17.31 -14.77
CA THR A 37 -12.07 17.53 -16.09
C THR A 37 -13.57 17.70 -15.93
N SER A 38 -14.22 18.58 -16.70
CA SER A 38 -15.69 18.79 -16.70
C SER A 38 -16.47 17.77 -17.55
N ALA A 39 -16.01 16.50 -17.54
CA ALA A 39 -16.54 15.47 -18.42
C ALA A 39 -17.94 14.98 -18.00
N GLU A 40 -18.81 14.72 -18.96
CA GLU A 40 -20.16 14.20 -18.73
C GLU A 40 -20.48 13.08 -19.71
N SER A 41 -21.38 12.17 -19.33
CA SER A 41 -21.83 11.11 -20.23
C SER A 41 -22.69 11.69 -21.34
N TRP A 42 -22.49 11.20 -22.56
CA TRP A 42 -23.32 11.55 -23.70
C TRP A 42 -24.66 10.81 -23.74
N GLY A 43 -24.89 9.86 -22.83
CA GLY A 43 -26.11 9.07 -22.78
C GLY A 43 -26.19 7.98 -23.86
N THR A 44 -27.40 7.48 -24.09
CA THR A 44 -27.71 6.44 -25.11
C THR A 44 -28.03 7.07 -26.48
N GLY A 45 -28.23 6.24 -27.50
CA GLY A 45 -28.70 6.70 -28.82
C GLY A 45 -27.64 7.33 -29.74
N ARG A 46 -26.35 7.22 -29.40
CA ARG A 46 -25.23 7.83 -30.16
C ARG A 46 -24.20 6.82 -30.68
N ALA A 47 -24.53 5.52 -30.66
CA ALA A 47 -23.65 4.41 -31.04
C ALA A 47 -22.26 4.42 -30.33
N VAL A 48 -22.21 4.92 -29.09
CA VAL A 48 -20.99 4.97 -28.27
C VAL A 48 -21.26 4.52 -26.83
N ALA A 49 -20.20 4.08 -26.14
CA ALA A 49 -20.27 3.73 -24.72
C ALA A 49 -20.62 4.92 -23.82
N ARG A 50 -21.22 4.64 -22.65
CA ARG A 50 -21.78 5.63 -21.70
C ARG A 50 -20.75 6.28 -20.76
N ILE A 51 -19.46 6.04 -20.95
CA ILE A 51 -18.40 6.65 -20.13
C ILE A 51 -18.42 8.18 -20.27
N PRO A 52 -18.16 8.95 -19.19
CA PRO A 52 -18.05 10.40 -19.27
C PRO A 52 -16.98 10.84 -20.28
N ARG A 53 -17.31 11.82 -21.11
CA ARG A 53 -16.43 12.35 -22.16
C ARG A 53 -16.15 13.83 -21.93
N VAL A 54 -14.92 14.26 -22.22
CA VAL A 54 -14.50 15.66 -22.07
C VAL A 54 -15.31 16.54 -23.01
N ARG A 55 -15.91 17.61 -22.47
CA ARG A 55 -16.73 18.58 -23.22
C ARG A 55 -15.85 19.54 -24.05
N GLY A 56 -16.47 20.33 -24.92
CA GLY A 56 -15.79 21.33 -25.76
C GLY A 56 -15.49 20.85 -27.18
N GLY A 57 -14.69 21.63 -27.90
CA GLY A 57 -14.26 21.37 -29.29
C GLY A 57 -12.96 22.10 -29.62
N GLY A 58 -12.39 21.86 -30.81
CA GLY A 58 -11.15 22.51 -31.26
C GLY A 58 -9.85 21.91 -30.70
N THR A 59 -9.93 20.89 -29.83
CA THR A 59 -8.76 20.12 -29.36
C THR A 59 -8.97 18.63 -29.59
N HIS A 60 -7.89 17.89 -29.82
CA HIS A 60 -7.94 16.42 -29.93
C HIS A 60 -8.37 15.72 -28.62
N ARG A 61 -8.38 16.45 -27.49
CA ARG A 61 -8.81 15.93 -26.19
C ARG A 61 -10.34 15.93 -26.03
N SER A 62 -11.04 16.84 -26.68
CA SER A 62 -12.51 16.92 -26.64
C SER A 62 -13.16 15.64 -27.18
N GLY A 63 -14.19 15.12 -26.50
CA GLY A 63 -14.88 13.87 -26.87
C GLY A 63 -14.22 12.57 -26.40
N GLN A 64 -13.00 12.62 -25.85
CA GLN A 64 -12.35 11.44 -25.28
C GLN A 64 -12.94 11.06 -23.90
N GLY A 65 -12.83 9.77 -23.53
CA GLY A 65 -13.23 9.28 -22.22
C GLY A 65 -12.41 9.88 -21.06
N ALA A 66 -13.05 10.03 -19.91
CA ALA A 66 -12.47 10.57 -18.68
C ALA A 66 -13.07 9.89 -17.44
N PHE A 67 -12.48 10.18 -16.26
CA PHE A 67 -12.83 9.67 -14.92
C PHE A 67 -12.69 8.16 -14.70
N GLY A 68 -13.12 7.33 -15.64
CA GLY A 68 -13.09 5.87 -15.50
C GLY A 68 -11.68 5.33 -15.28
N ASN A 69 -11.55 4.29 -14.45
CA ASN A 69 -10.28 3.61 -14.18
C ASN A 69 -9.68 2.93 -15.41
N MET A 70 -10.50 2.59 -16.40
CA MET A 70 -10.07 2.06 -17.70
C MET A 70 -9.70 3.16 -18.71
N CYS A 71 -10.02 4.42 -18.42
CA CYS A 71 -9.76 5.53 -19.33
C CYS A 71 -8.31 6.01 -19.18
N ARG A 72 -7.66 6.29 -20.31
CA ARG A 72 -6.35 6.97 -20.31
C ARG A 72 -6.47 8.31 -19.60
N GLY A 73 -5.64 8.53 -18.57
CA GLY A 73 -5.69 9.75 -17.74
C GLY A 73 -6.90 9.84 -16.80
N GLY A 74 -7.68 8.76 -16.67
CA GLY A 74 -8.76 8.64 -15.69
C GLY A 74 -8.24 8.32 -14.29
N ARG A 75 -9.16 8.18 -13.33
CA ARG A 75 -8.81 7.93 -11.94
C ARG A 75 -8.58 6.44 -11.69
N MET A 76 -7.45 6.11 -11.04
CA MET A 76 -7.18 4.76 -10.57
C MET A 76 -8.27 4.24 -9.63
N PHE A 77 -8.65 2.97 -9.78
CA PHE A 77 -9.57 2.30 -8.86
C PHE A 77 -8.96 2.21 -7.45
N ALA A 78 -9.76 2.48 -6.41
CA ALA A 78 -9.35 2.45 -5.00
C ALA A 78 -7.98 3.13 -4.75
N PRO A 79 -7.85 4.45 -5.01
CA PRO A 79 -6.56 5.13 -4.94
C PRO A 79 -5.95 5.03 -3.55
N THR A 80 -4.63 4.88 -3.49
CA THR A 80 -3.86 4.74 -2.25
C THR A 80 -4.11 5.92 -1.32
N LYS A 81 -4.25 5.63 -0.01
CA LYS A 81 -4.61 6.61 1.02
C LYS A 81 -3.59 6.60 2.15
N THR A 82 -3.32 7.78 2.69
CA THR A 82 -2.35 7.95 3.78
C THR A 82 -2.78 7.27 5.08
N TRP A 83 -4.09 7.18 5.35
CA TRP A 83 -4.63 6.58 6.59
C TRP A 83 -4.64 5.05 6.62
N TRP A 84 -4.00 4.37 5.66
CA TRP A 84 -3.79 2.93 5.73
C TRP A 84 -3.03 2.56 7.01
N ARG A 85 -3.23 1.33 7.49
CA ARG A 85 -2.54 0.85 8.69
C ARG A 85 -1.09 0.47 8.37
N TRP A 86 -0.19 1.44 8.48
CA TRP A 86 1.26 1.25 8.28
C TRP A 86 1.92 0.56 9.48
N HIS A 87 1.60 1.00 10.68
CA HIS A 87 2.25 0.55 11.91
C HIS A 87 1.54 -0.67 12.55
N ARG A 88 2.33 -1.53 13.19
CA ARG A 88 1.89 -2.70 13.94
C ARG A 88 2.36 -2.59 15.39
N LYS A 89 1.40 -2.59 16.31
CA LYS A 89 1.65 -2.71 17.74
C LYS A 89 2.04 -4.15 18.06
N ILE A 90 3.16 -4.32 18.74
CA ILE A 90 3.66 -5.62 19.20
C ILE A 90 3.73 -5.57 20.72
N ASN A 91 3.27 -6.63 21.39
CA ASN A 91 3.36 -6.74 22.84
C ASN A 91 4.83 -6.59 23.29
N VAL A 92 5.07 -5.79 24.32
CA VAL A 92 6.39 -5.53 24.89
C VAL A 92 7.07 -6.84 25.31
N ASN A 93 6.32 -7.76 25.94
CA ASN A 93 6.86 -9.05 26.37
C ASN A 93 7.32 -9.91 25.20
N LYS A 94 6.56 -9.94 24.09
CA LYS A 94 6.96 -10.66 22.87
C LYS A 94 8.22 -10.04 22.23
N ARG A 95 8.34 -8.72 22.25
CA ARG A 95 9.55 -8.03 21.75
C ARG A 95 10.78 -8.39 22.58
N ARG A 96 10.68 -8.33 23.91
CA ARG A 96 11.77 -8.72 24.82
C ARG A 96 12.17 -10.18 24.62
N TYR A 97 11.19 -11.08 24.51
CA TYR A 97 11.46 -12.49 24.27
C TYR A 97 12.19 -12.74 22.94
N ALA A 98 11.76 -12.08 21.85
CA ALA A 98 12.43 -12.18 20.56
C ALA A 98 13.90 -11.71 20.62
N VAL A 99 14.18 -10.63 21.36
CA VAL A 99 15.56 -10.14 21.56
C VAL A 99 16.38 -11.16 22.34
N CYS A 100 15.85 -11.74 23.42
CA CYS A 100 16.54 -12.79 24.17
C CYS A 100 16.85 -14.02 23.31
N SER A 101 15.89 -14.50 22.50
CA SER A 101 16.11 -15.63 21.58
C SER A 101 17.16 -15.29 20.51
N ALA A 102 17.17 -14.06 19.99
CA ALA A 102 18.16 -13.63 19.00
C ALA A 102 19.57 -13.55 19.60
N ILE A 103 19.73 -13.00 20.82
CA ILE A 103 21.02 -12.98 21.53
C ILE A 103 21.48 -14.40 21.86
N SER A 104 20.58 -15.30 22.24
CA SER A 104 20.97 -16.69 22.50
C SER A 104 21.51 -17.38 21.23
N ALA A 105 20.95 -17.06 20.06
CA ALA A 105 21.38 -17.63 18.79
C ALA A 105 22.78 -17.19 18.37
N THR A 106 23.24 -15.99 18.75
CA THR A 106 24.60 -15.53 18.40
C THR A 106 25.71 -16.33 19.08
N GLY A 107 25.40 -17.07 20.15
CA GLY A 107 26.34 -17.96 20.83
C GLY A 107 26.41 -19.38 20.27
N VAL A 108 25.63 -19.71 19.23
CA VAL A 108 25.57 -21.06 18.64
C VAL A 108 26.28 -21.04 17.27
N PRO A 109 27.49 -21.62 17.14
CA PRO A 109 28.26 -21.55 15.89
C PRO A 109 27.51 -22.09 14.67
N ALA A 110 26.73 -23.17 14.85
CA ALA A 110 25.94 -23.79 13.77
C ALA A 110 24.79 -22.91 13.24
N LEU A 111 24.41 -21.83 13.94
CA LEU A 111 23.42 -20.85 13.46
C LEU A 111 24.06 -19.60 12.87
N VAL A 112 25.37 -19.42 13.05
CA VAL A 112 26.12 -18.24 12.61
C VAL A 112 26.91 -18.53 11.33
N MET A 113 27.46 -19.75 11.21
CA MET A 113 28.07 -20.27 9.97
C MET A 113 27.00 -20.78 9.01
#